data_AF-A0A8K0DAB5-F1
#
_entry.id   AF-A0A8K0DAB5-F1
#
_cell.length_a   1.000
_cell.length_b   1.000
_cell.length_c   1.000
_cell.angle_alpha   90.00
_cell.angle_beta   90.00
_cell.angle_gamma   90.00
#
_symmetry.space_group_name_H-M   'P 1'
#
loop_
_entity.id
_entity.type
_entity.pdbx_description
1 polymer ?
#
loop_
_entity_poly.entity_id
_entity_poly.type
_entity_poly.pdbx_seq_one_letter_code
_entity_poly.pdbx_strand_id
1 'polypeptide(L)'
;DLNSFHEEQLNITEDPATWPEIINWQIRDYLVQKGPPKIILEGFPSQENKTHFSKVPCGRKLSNGEIIYRPWIIYSELINKIFCFYCRLFGNDTTSALTTTGFDNWPNVHNRLAEHEKLKGHLAAMLNCSELQKRFSVKDTIDKVQQKLFNQEKMRLRQVFERFVSVVQFLAEGNLTFRGSVKG
;
A
#
# COMPACT_ATOMS: atom_id res chain seq x y z
N ASP A 1 -22.93 8.34 -34.18
CA ASP A 1 -23.23 7.17 -33.32
C ASP A 1 -21.96 6.52 -32.82
N LEU A 2 -21.60 6.82 -31.57
CA LEU A 2 -20.36 6.40 -30.91
C LEU A 2 -20.63 5.88 -29.49
N ASN A 3 -21.79 5.24 -29.29
CA ASN A 3 -22.19 4.62 -28.02
C ASN A 3 -22.21 3.08 -28.11
N SER A 4 -21.22 2.48 -28.77
CA SER A 4 -21.01 1.03 -28.73
C SER A 4 -19.55 0.67 -28.51
N PHE A 5 -18.98 1.11 -27.38
CA PHE A 5 -17.85 0.39 -26.81
C PHE A 5 -18.44 -0.59 -25.80
N HIS A 6 -18.41 -1.87 -26.17
CA HIS A 6 -18.69 -2.99 -25.28
C HIS A 6 -17.95 -2.80 -23.96
N GLU A 7 -18.68 -2.51 -22.88
CA GLU A 7 -18.30 -3.00 -21.56
C GLU A 7 -18.49 -4.51 -21.59
N GLU A 8 -17.50 -5.25 -22.10
CA GLU A 8 -17.30 -6.60 -21.62
C GLU A 8 -17.04 -6.47 -20.13
N GLN A 9 -18.04 -6.83 -19.32
CA GLN A 9 -17.90 -6.91 -17.87
C GLN A 9 -16.74 -7.87 -17.58
N LEU A 10 -15.57 -7.29 -17.29
CA LEU A 10 -14.45 -8.03 -16.71
C LEU A 10 -14.98 -8.65 -15.41
N ASN A 11 -15.30 -9.95 -15.44
CA ASN A 11 -15.77 -10.74 -14.30
C ASN A 11 -14.64 -10.96 -13.28
N ILE A 12 -14.11 -9.87 -12.71
CA ILE A 12 -13.01 -9.86 -11.76
C ILE A 12 -13.62 -9.65 -10.38
N THR A 13 -13.46 -10.64 -9.51
CA THR A 13 -13.95 -10.58 -8.14
C THR A 13 -13.06 -9.70 -7.27
N GLU A 14 -13.59 -9.27 -6.13
CA GLU A 14 -12.81 -8.51 -5.14
C GLU A 14 -11.76 -9.39 -4.42
N ASP A 15 -11.88 -10.73 -4.47
CA ASP A 15 -10.93 -11.62 -3.81
C ASP A 15 -9.63 -11.74 -4.63
N PRO A 16 -8.46 -11.37 -4.05
CA PRO A 16 -7.20 -11.34 -4.78
C PRO A 16 -6.66 -12.70 -5.22
N ALA A 17 -7.14 -13.81 -4.65
CA ALA A 17 -6.78 -15.14 -5.12
C ALA A 17 -7.40 -15.50 -6.46
N THR A 18 -8.46 -14.79 -6.87
CA THR A 18 -9.10 -14.99 -8.18
C THR A 18 -8.45 -14.19 -9.30
N TRP A 19 -7.55 -13.26 -8.96
CA TRP A 19 -6.88 -12.43 -9.96
C TRP A 19 -5.87 -13.26 -10.76
N PRO A 20 -5.75 -13.02 -12.08
CA PRO A 20 -4.84 -13.79 -12.90
C PRO A 20 -3.39 -13.61 -12.42
N GLU A 21 -2.58 -14.64 -12.60
CA GLU A 21 -1.16 -14.61 -12.23
C GLU A 21 -0.41 -13.51 -12.99
N ILE A 22 -0.76 -13.32 -14.27
CA ILE A 22 -0.27 -12.23 -15.10
C ILE A 22 -1.36 -11.17 -15.23
N ILE A 23 -1.13 -10.03 -14.58
CA ILE A 23 -2.03 -8.88 -14.65
C ILE A 23 -1.75 -8.08 -15.92
N ASN A 24 -2.68 -8.13 -16.89
CA ASN A 24 -2.64 -7.30 -18.09
C ASN A 24 -3.04 -5.83 -17.78
N TRP A 25 -2.89 -4.94 -18.76
CA TRP A 25 -3.13 -3.50 -18.54
C TRP A 25 -4.59 -3.16 -18.25
N GLN A 26 -5.57 -3.84 -18.86
CA GLN A 26 -7.00 -3.57 -18.63
C GLN A 26 -7.42 -3.95 -17.21
N ILE A 27 -6.98 -5.12 -16.75
CA ILE A 27 -7.22 -5.60 -15.39
C ILE A 27 -6.53 -4.70 -14.37
N ARG A 28 -5.28 -4.31 -14.66
CA ARG A 28 -4.53 -3.38 -13.81
C ARG A 28 -5.26 -2.06 -13.66
N ASP A 29 -5.71 -1.48 -14.77
CA ASP A 29 -6.43 -0.21 -14.79
C ASP A 29 -7.73 -0.31 -13.97
N TYR A 30 -8.52 -1.36 -14.18
CA TYR A 30 -9.75 -1.64 -13.43
C TYR A 30 -9.50 -1.75 -11.92
N LEU A 31 -8.54 -2.58 -11.50
CA LEU A 31 -8.23 -2.79 -10.09
C LEU A 31 -7.70 -1.52 -9.44
N VAL A 32 -6.89 -0.72 -10.14
CA VAL A 32 -6.37 0.55 -9.60
C VAL A 32 -7.45 1.61 -9.46
N GLN A 33 -8.43 1.67 -10.37
CA GLN A 33 -9.59 2.56 -10.25
C GLN A 33 -10.49 2.18 -9.06
N LYS A 34 -10.74 0.88 -8.87
CA LYS A 34 -11.51 0.40 -7.71
C LYS A 34 -10.75 0.56 -6.39
N GLY A 35 -9.43 0.40 -6.43
CA GLY A 35 -8.55 0.43 -5.27
C GLY A 35 -8.48 -0.91 -4.53
N PRO A 36 -7.68 -0.98 -3.45
CA PRO A 36 -7.55 -2.19 -2.63
C PRO A 36 -8.91 -2.61 -2.03
N PRO A 37 -9.32 -3.88 -2.18
CA PRO A 37 -10.51 -4.42 -1.53
C PRO A 37 -10.48 -4.23 -0.02
N LYS A 38 -11.62 -3.85 0.56
CA LYS A 38 -11.73 -3.66 2.01
C LYS A 38 -11.86 -5.01 2.71
N ILE A 39 -11.16 -5.18 3.81
CA ILE A 39 -11.27 -6.37 4.66
C ILE A 39 -12.48 -6.20 5.59
N ILE A 40 -13.65 -6.65 5.13
CA ILE A 40 -14.94 -6.48 5.84
C ILE A 40 -15.16 -7.60 6.86
N LEU A 41 -14.49 -8.74 6.71
CA LEU A 41 -14.67 -9.91 7.57
C LEU A 41 -14.53 -9.60 9.07
N GLU A 42 -15.48 -10.07 9.88
CA GLU A 42 -15.50 -9.88 11.33
C GLU A 42 -14.75 -11.00 12.07
N GLY A 43 -14.63 -12.19 11.47
CA GLY A 43 -13.90 -13.33 12.03
C GLY A 43 -13.12 -14.07 10.96
N PHE A 44 -11.82 -14.28 11.18
CA PHE A 44 -10.95 -14.94 10.21
C PHE A 44 -10.83 -16.45 10.48
N PRO A 45 -10.80 -17.29 9.43
CA PRO A 45 -10.63 -18.73 9.58
C PRO A 45 -9.28 -19.05 10.23
N SER A 46 -9.32 -19.95 11.23
CA SER A 46 -8.14 -20.48 11.89
C SER A 46 -7.47 -21.56 11.06
N GLN A 47 -6.13 -21.54 11.06
CA GLN A 47 -5.31 -22.65 10.59
C GLN A 47 -5.30 -23.81 11.60
N GLU A 48 -4.74 -24.96 11.22
CA GLU A 48 -4.63 -26.17 12.05
C GLU A 48 -3.94 -25.90 13.40
N ASN A 49 -2.96 -24.99 13.41
CA ASN A 49 -2.24 -24.55 14.61
C ASN A 49 -3.02 -23.52 15.47
N LYS A 50 -4.31 -23.28 15.17
CA LYS A 50 -5.18 -22.29 15.82
C LYS A 50 -4.75 -20.83 15.65
N THR A 51 -3.81 -20.54 14.76
CA THR A 51 -3.46 -19.16 14.39
C THR A 51 -4.38 -18.67 13.26
N HIS A 52 -4.68 -17.39 13.23
CA HIS A 52 -5.53 -16.76 12.21
C HIS A 52 -5.00 -15.37 11.90
N PHE A 53 -5.36 -14.85 10.73
CA PHE A 53 -5.15 -13.44 10.43
C PHE A 53 -6.01 -12.57 11.36
N SER A 54 -5.52 -11.38 11.69
CA SER A 54 -6.31 -10.37 12.39
C SER A 54 -6.09 -9.02 11.70
N LYS A 55 -6.93 -8.02 11.97
CA LYS A 55 -6.75 -6.68 11.39
C LYS A 55 -5.60 -5.89 12.03
N VAL A 56 -4.97 -6.40 13.09
CA VAL A 56 -3.87 -5.72 13.82
C VAL A 56 -2.68 -5.38 12.93
N PRO A 57 -2.16 -6.29 12.06
CA PRO A 57 -1.02 -6.00 11.19
C PRO A 57 -1.31 -4.97 10.09
N CYS A 58 -2.59 -4.62 9.85
CA CYS A 58 -2.97 -3.54 8.94
C CYS A 58 -2.63 -2.15 9.49
N GLY A 59 -2.33 -2.03 10.78
CA GLY A 59 -1.81 -0.82 11.40
C GLY A 59 -0.39 -1.05 11.94
N ARG A 60 0.45 -0.03 11.86
CA ARG A 60 1.75 0.01 12.54
C ARG A 60 1.77 1.18 13.51
N LYS A 61 1.95 0.88 14.79
CA LYS A 61 2.17 1.88 15.82
C LYS A 61 3.61 2.40 15.74
N LEU A 62 3.75 3.72 15.69
CA LEU A 62 5.03 4.42 15.74
C LEU A 62 5.48 4.67 17.19
N SER A 63 6.74 5.04 17.36
CA SER A 63 7.32 5.38 18.67
C SER A 63 6.63 6.57 19.33
N ASN A 64 6.10 7.50 18.54
CA ASN A 64 5.30 8.64 19.00
C ASN A 64 3.84 8.28 19.35
N GLY A 65 3.45 7.00 19.22
CA GLY A 65 2.10 6.52 19.52
C GLY A 65 1.11 6.59 18.36
N GLU A 66 1.43 7.27 17.26
CA GLU A 66 0.57 7.34 16.08
C GLU A 66 0.45 5.97 15.38
N ILE A 67 -0.70 5.70 14.77
CA ILE A 67 -0.93 4.49 13.98
C ILE A 67 -0.91 4.87 12.50
N ILE A 68 0.04 4.30 11.76
CA ILE A 68 0.06 4.37 10.31
C ILE A 68 -0.60 3.11 9.76
N TYR A 69 -1.63 3.30 8.94
CA TYR A 69 -2.29 2.19 8.25
C TYR A 69 -1.51 1.74 7.01
N ARG A 70 -1.63 0.46 6.70
CA ARG A 70 -1.07 -0.21 5.53
C ARG A 70 -2.19 -0.49 4.53
N PRO A 71 -2.62 0.50 3.73
CA PRO A 71 -3.74 0.35 2.80
C PRO A 71 -3.47 -0.65 1.67
N TRP A 72 -2.24 -1.13 1.53
CA TRP A 72 -1.84 -2.10 0.54
C TRP A 72 -2.04 -3.55 0.97
N ILE A 73 -2.37 -3.82 2.23
CA ILE A 73 -2.69 -5.17 2.68
C ILE A 73 -4.10 -5.51 2.24
N ILE A 74 -4.21 -6.55 1.42
CA ILE A 74 -5.48 -7.13 0.99
C ILE A 74 -5.51 -8.59 1.41
N TYR A 75 -6.70 -9.11 1.68
CA TYR A 75 -6.91 -10.45 2.20
C TYR A 75 -7.78 -11.25 1.24
N SER A 76 -7.41 -12.51 1.02
CA SER A 76 -8.24 -13.50 0.33
C SER A 76 -8.92 -14.39 1.37
N GLU A 77 -10.25 -14.40 1.32
CA GLU A 77 -11.08 -15.28 2.14
C GLU A 77 -11.01 -16.71 1.62
N LEU A 78 -10.93 -16.88 0.29
CA LEU A 78 -10.93 -18.18 -0.37
C LEU A 78 -9.75 -19.06 0.03
N ILE A 79 -8.56 -18.46 0.18
CA ILE A 79 -7.33 -19.20 0.51
C ILE A 79 -6.74 -18.83 1.87
N ASN A 80 -7.39 -17.96 2.64
CA ASN A 80 -6.93 -17.46 3.94
C ASN A 80 -5.50 -16.92 3.89
N LYS A 81 -5.21 -15.98 2.97
CA LYS A 81 -3.88 -15.39 2.79
C LYS A 81 -3.94 -13.89 2.58
N ILE A 82 -2.87 -13.18 2.94
CA ILE A 82 -2.70 -11.77 2.61
C ILE A 82 -1.78 -11.56 1.42
N PHE A 83 -2.02 -10.49 0.69
CA PHE A 83 -1.20 -10.01 -0.43
C PHE A 83 -0.88 -8.53 -0.25
N CYS A 84 0.11 -8.07 -0.99
CA CYS A 84 0.36 -6.66 -1.20
C CYS A 84 -0.28 -6.22 -2.52
N PHE A 85 -1.30 -5.38 -2.44
CA PHE A 85 -2.04 -4.86 -3.59
C PHE A 85 -1.12 -4.24 -4.65
N TYR A 86 -0.23 -3.33 -4.25
CA TYR A 86 0.66 -2.66 -5.20
C TYR A 86 1.63 -3.63 -5.86
N CYS A 87 2.26 -4.50 -5.06
CA CYS A 87 3.23 -5.46 -5.58
C CYS A 87 2.57 -6.51 -6.47
N ARG A 88 1.35 -6.94 -6.17
CA ARG A 88 0.60 -7.85 -7.04
C ARG A 88 0.37 -7.28 -8.44
N LEU A 89 0.16 -5.96 -8.54
CA LEU A 89 -0.18 -5.30 -9.80
C LEU A 89 1.04 -4.82 -10.61
N PHE A 90 2.11 -4.41 -9.92
CA PHE A 90 3.27 -3.72 -10.49
C PHE A 90 4.62 -4.35 -10.11
N GLY A 91 4.61 -5.35 -9.24
CA GLY A 91 5.82 -6.00 -8.76
C GLY A 91 6.37 -6.97 -9.79
N ASN A 92 7.70 -6.92 -9.95
CA ASN A 92 8.44 -7.89 -10.77
C ASN A 92 9.10 -8.97 -9.89
N ASP A 93 8.95 -8.87 -8.58
CA ASP A 93 9.52 -9.81 -7.63
C ASP A 93 8.62 -11.03 -7.47
N THR A 94 8.99 -12.12 -8.13
CA THR A 94 8.30 -13.40 -8.06
C THR A 94 8.65 -14.21 -6.79
N THR A 95 9.66 -13.78 -6.03
CA THR A 95 10.14 -14.51 -4.83
C THR A 95 9.32 -14.17 -3.59
N SER A 96 8.72 -12.98 -3.54
CA SER A 96 7.92 -12.57 -2.39
C SER A 96 6.51 -13.18 -2.44
N ALA A 97 6.17 -13.99 -1.43
CA ALA A 97 4.83 -14.55 -1.26
C ALA A 97 3.72 -13.48 -1.23
N LEU A 98 4.00 -12.28 -0.69
CA LEU A 98 3.04 -11.15 -0.72
C LEU A 98 2.70 -10.67 -2.14
N THR A 99 3.53 -11.01 -3.13
CA THR A 99 3.31 -10.67 -4.55
C THR A 99 2.64 -11.81 -5.29
N THR A 100 3.01 -13.06 -5.01
CA THR A 100 2.66 -14.23 -5.85
C THR A 100 1.65 -15.17 -5.21
N THR A 101 2.02 -15.89 -4.16
CA THR A 101 1.24 -17.02 -3.64
C THR A 101 0.39 -16.71 -2.42
N GLY A 102 0.53 -15.50 -1.87
CA GLY A 102 -0.10 -15.07 -0.63
C GLY A 102 0.73 -15.48 0.59
N PHE A 103 0.66 -14.68 1.64
CA PHE A 103 1.33 -14.92 2.92
C PHE A 103 0.33 -15.32 4.01
N ASP A 104 0.68 -16.33 4.79
CA ASP A 104 -0.19 -16.93 5.81
C ASP A 104 0.53 -17.35 7.10
N ASN A 105 1.80 -16.98 7.26
CA ASN A 105 2.56 -17.25 8.48
C ASN A 105 2.28 -16.17 9.54
N TRP A 106 1.12 -16.26 10.19
CA TRP A 106 0.62 -15.26 11.13
C TRP A 106 1.56 -14.90 12.29
N PRO A 107 2.27 -15.85 12.93
CA PRO A 107 3.26 -15.52 13.97
C PRO A 107 4.35 -14.54 13.51
N ASN A 108 4.70 -14.55 12.22
CA ASN A 108 5.77 -13.72 11.65
C ASN A 108 5.26 -12.55 10.81
N VAL A 109 3.94 -12.31 10.79
CA VAL A 109 3.32 -11.33 9.90
C VAL A 109 3.88 -9.92 10.10
N HIS A 110 4.09 -9.48 11.34
CA HIS A 110 4.60 -8.14 11.63
C HIS A 110 6.00 -7.90 11.08
N ASN A 111 6.90 -8.87 11.30
CA ASN A 111 8.28 -8.81 10.81
C ASN A 111 8.31 -8.82 9.29
N ARG A 112 7.54 -9.75 8.68
CA ARG A 112 7.49 -9.87 7.22
C ARG A 112 6.99 -8.60 6.55
N LEU A 113 5.93 -7.98 7.10
CA LEU A 113 5.41 -6.72 6.56
C LEU A 113 6.41 -5.58 6.72
N ALA A 114 7.10 -5.49 7.87
CA ALA A 114 8.11 -4.45 8.10
C ALA A 114 9.35 -4.58 7.19
N GLU A 115 9.76 -5.81 6.87
CA GLU A 115 10.81 -6.07 5.87
C GLU A 115 10.34 -5.71 4.47
N HIS A 116 9.11 -6.12 4.11
CA HIS A 116 8.52 -5.86 2.80
C HIS A 116 8.45 -4.36 2.49
N GLU A 117 8.02 -3.55 3.46
CA GLU A 117 7.91 -2.08 3.32
C GLU A 117 9.24 -1.39 3.00
N LYS A 118 10.39 -2.00 3.38
CA LYS A 118 11.73 -1.46 3.14
C LYS A 118 12.26 -1.80 1.74
N LEU A 119 11.64 -2.75 1.04
CA LEU A 119 12.12 -3.19 -0.27
C LEU A 119 11.86 -2.11 -1.32
N LYS A 120 12.88 -1.84 -2.14
CA LYS A 120 12.78 -0.90 -3.27
C LYS A 120 11.65 -1.29 -4.25
N GLY A 121 11.41 -2.59 -4.43
CA GLY A 121 10.33 -3.11 -5.27
C GLY A 121 8.94 -2.67 -4.79
N HIS A 122 8.70 -2.67 -3.47
CA HIS A 122 7.45 -2.19 -2.89
C HIS A 122 7.26 -0.69 -3.14
N LEU A 123 8.29 0.12 -2.88
CA LEU A 123 8.24 1.56 -3.12
C LEU A 123 8.00 1.89 -4.60
N ALA A 124 8.66 1.19 -5.52
CA ALA A 124 8.44 1.35 -6.95
C ALA A 124 7.00 0.99 -7.36
N ALA A 125 6.46 -0.12 -6.85
CA ALA A 125 5.09 -0.53 -7.10
C ALA A 125 4.07 0.50 -6.58
N MET A 126 4.29 1.05 -5.38
CA MET A 126 3.49 2.15 -4.83
C MET A 126 3.51 3.39 -5.74
N LEU A 127 4.70 3.80 -6.19
CA LEU A 127 4.86 4.96 -7.06
C LEU A 127 4.16 4.77 -8.40
N ASN A 128 4.32 3.60 -9.02
CA ASN A 128 3.67 3.26 -10.29
C ASN A 128 2.14 3.27 -10.16
N CYS A 129 1.61 2.72 -9.07
CA CYS A 129 0.18 2.78 -8.77
C CYS A 129 -0.30 4.23 -8.60
N SER A 130 0.43 5.05 -7.82
CA SER A 130 0.09 6.47 -7.64
C SER A 130 0.15 7.27 -8.95
N GLU A 131 1.08 6.94 -9.85
CA GLU A 131 1.16 7.55 -11.16
C GLU A 131 -0.03 7.17 -12.04
N LEU A 132 -0.39 5.88 -12.07
CA LEU A 132 -1.55 5.41 -12.81
C LEU A 132 -2.86 6.03 -12.31
N GLN A 133 -3.04 6.12 -10.99
CA GLN A 133 -4.18 6.82 -10.37
C GLN A 133 -4.27 8.28 -10.82
N LYS A 134 -3.14 9.00 -10.86
CA LYS A 134 -3.12 10.39 -11.35
C LYS A 134 -3.50 10.49 -12.83
N ARG A 135 -3.09 9.52 -13.66
CA ARG A 135 -3.47 9.49 -15.08
C ARG A 135 -4.98 9.34 -15.23
N PHE A 136 -5.65 8.55 -14.40
CA PHE A 136 -7.11 8.52 -14.35
C PHE A 136 -7.68 9.86 -13.92
N SER A 137 -7.18 10.45 -12.83
CA SER A 137 -7.66 11.78 -12.38
C SER A 137 -7.52 12.89 -13.43
N VAL A 138 -6.49 12.81 -14.29
CA VAL A 138 -6.26 13.78 -15.38
C VAL A 138 -7.12 13.46 -16.61
N LYS A 139 -7.40 12.17 -16.89
CA LYS A 139 -8.28 11.75 -17.99
C LYS A 139 -9.77 11.96 -17.69
N ASP A 140 -10.19 11.80 -16.43
CA ASP A 140 -11.59 11.82 -16.00
C ASP A 140 -12.12 13.22 -15.64
N THR A 141 -11.25 14.22 -15.50
CA THR A 141 -11.56 15.65 -15.23
C THR A 141 -12.90 15.95 -14.50
N ILE A 142 -13.05 15.55 -13.24
CA ILE A 142 -13.88 16.12 -12.12
C ILE A 142 -13.54 15.22 -10.91
N ASP A 143 -12.94 15.69 -9.80
CA ASP A 143 -13.43 16.78 -8.96
C ASP A 143 -12.27 17.69 -8.49
N LYS A 144 -12.26 18.94 -8.98
CA LYS A 144 -11.18 19.92 -8.73
C LYS A 144 -10.96 20.17 -7.23
N VAL A 145 -11.98 19.95 -6.40
CA VAL A 145 -11.90 20.12 -4.94
C VAL A 145 -11.10 19.00 -4.29
N GLN A 146 -11.37 17.74 -4.62
CA GLN A 146 -10.66 16.59 -4.06
C GLN A 146 -9.19 16.56 -4.52
N GLN A 147 -8.93 16.87 -5.80
CA GLN A 147 -7.58 16.98 -6.32
C GLN A 147 -6.80 18.14 -5.66
N LYS A 148 -7.47 19.26 -5.39
CA LYS A 148 -6.87 20.40 -4.67
C LYS A 148 -6.50 20.02 -3.24
N LEU A 149 -7.36 19.32 -2.51
CA LEU A 149 -7.08 18.86 -1.14
C LEU A 149 -5.92 17.84 -1.12
N PHE A 150 -5.92 16.87 -2.04
CA PHE A 150 -4.83 15.90 -2.17
C PHE A 150 -3.50 16.56 -2.53
N ASN A 151 -3.51 17.50 -3.48
CA ASN A 151 -2.31 18.24 -3.87
C ASN A 151 -1.82 19.18 -2.75
N GLN A 152 -2.74 19.81 -2.01
CA GLN A 152 -2.39 20.62 -0.84
C GLN A 152 -1.73 19.77 0.24
N GLU A 153 -2.27 18.58 0.54
CA GLU A 153 -1.67 17.68 1.51
C GLU A 153 -0.30 17.17 1.04
N LYS A 154 -0.17 16.83 -0.25
CA LYS A 154 1.12 16.47 -0.85
C LYS A 154 2.15 17.61 -0.74
N MET A 155 1.76 18.85 -1.02
CA MET A 155 2.64 20.03 -0.89
C MET A 155 3.01 20.28 0.58
N ARG A 156 2.06 20.14 1.49
CA ARG A 156 2.28 20.25 2.94
C ARG A 156 3.30 19.21 3.41
N LEU A 157 3.10 17.95 3.05
CA LEU A 157 4.01 16.85 3.39
C LEU A 157 5.41 17.07 2.79
N ARG A 158 5.51 17.57 1.57
CA ARG A 158 6.78 17.93 0.95
C ARG A 158 7.50 19.05 1.70
N GLN A 159 6.79 20.11 2.09
CA GLN A 159 7.39 21.20 2.88
C GLN A 159 7.85 20.73 4.25
N VAL A 160 7.09 19.85 4.90
CA VAL A 160 7.52 19.22 6.17
C VAL A 160 8.80 18.41 5.96
N PHE A 161 8.87 17.63 4.89
CA PHE A 161 10.07 16.85 4.54
C PHE A 161 11.27 17.75 4.24
N GLU A 162 11.10 18.80 3.42
CA GLU A 162 12.16 19.76 3.11
C GLU A 162 12.70 20.45 4.36
N ARG A 163 11.81 20.86 5.29
CA ARG A 163 12.23 21.39 6.59
C ARG A 163 13.02 20.37 7.39
N PHE A 164 12.59 19.11 7.39
CA PHE A 164 13.29 18.05 8.10
C PHE A 164 14.70 17.84 7.52
N VAL A 165 14.82 17.80 6.19
CA VAL A 165 16.10 17.71 5.48
C VAL A 165 16.98 18.91 5.80
N SER A 166 16.45 20.14 5.75
CA SER A 166 17.20 21.36 6.10
C SER A 166 17.67 21.36 7.54
N VAL A 167 16.85 20.90 8.50
CA VAL A 167 17.27 20.77 9.91
C VAL A 167 18.36 19.72 10.06
N VAL A 168 18.20 18.54 9.44
CA VAL A 168 19.22 17.49 9.47
C VAL A 168 20.53 17.99 8.86
N GLN A 169 20.46 18.71 7.74
CA GLN A 169 21.62 19.26 7.06
C GLN A 169 22.29 20.37 7.87
N PHE A 170 21.52 21.29 8.46
CA PHE A 170 22.04 22.31 9.38
C PHE A 170 22.72 21.69 10.61
N LEU A 171 22.15 20.63 11.18
CA LEU A 171 22.76 19.91 12.31
C LEU A 171 24.03 19.16 11.90
N ALA A 172 24.04 18.57 10.71
CA ALA A 172 25.19 17.86 10.15
C ALA A 172 26.34 18.81 9.81
N GLU A 173 26.04 19.99 9.26
CA GLU A 173 27.03 21.04 8.93
C GLU A 173 27.48 21.81 10.19
N GLY A 174 26.65 21.87 11.22
CA GLY A 174 26.89 22.63 12.46
C GLY A 174 27.66 21.91 13.57
N ASN A 175 28.05 20.63 13.42
CA ASN A 175 28.69 19.83 14.48
C ASN A 175 27.94 19.84 15.84
N LEU A 176 26.63 20.11 15.84
CA LEU A 176 25.81 20.12 17.05
C LEU A 176 25.45 18.68 17.41
N THR A 177 26.06 18.19 18.48
CA THR A 177 25.91 16.80 18.93
C THR A 177 24.49 16.53 19.45
N PHE A 178 23.92 15.40 19.02
CA PHE A 178 22.57 14.93 19.39
C PHE A 178 22.51 14.34 20.82
N ARG A 179 23.28 14.86 21.78
CA ARG A 179 23.38 14.26 23.13
C ARG A 179 22.86 15.20 24.20
N GLY A 180 21.85 14.73 24.91
CA GLY A 180 21.32 15.36 26.11
C GLY A 180 22.43 15.59 27.14
N SER A 181 22.36 16.74 27.79
CA SER A 181 23.24 17.07 28.90
C SER A 181 22.82 16.23 30.11
N VAL A 182 23.68 15.29 30.53
CA VAL A 182 23.59 14.62 31.82
C VAL A 182 24.01 15.66 32.87
N LYS A 183 23.07 16.14 33.67
CA LYS A 183 23.38 16.87 34.90
C LYS A 183 23.70 15.85 35.99
N GLY A 184 24.87 16.03 36.61
CA GLY A 184 25.31 15.30 37.81
C GLY A 184 24.66 15.80 39.09
#